data_AF-A0A932HDQ0-F1
#
_entry.id   AF-A0A932HDQ0-F1
#
_cell.length_a   1.000
_cell.length_b   1.000
_cell.length_c   1.000
_cell.angle_alpha   90.00
_cell.angle_beta   90.00
_cell.angle_gamma   90.00
#
_symmetry.space_group_name_H-M   'P 1'
#
loop_
_entity.id
_entity.type
_entity.pdbx_description
1 polymer ?
#
loop_
_entity_poly.entity_id
_entity_poly.type
_entity_poly.pdbx_seq_one_letter_code
_entity_poly.pdbx_strand_id
1 'polypeptide(L)'
;MEWTPTWGFGLRFPEVEIRYQGRVANGTGRPGVVPEPRGGFELAGATARVASNILVAPTGPLTLGEVKVVTHQISLSVPIR
;
A
#
# COMPACT_ATOMS: atom_id res chain seq x y z
N MET A 1 13.42 7.07 -2.46
CA MET A 1 12.91 8.42 -2.76
C MET A 1 11.53 8.53 -2.13
N GLU A 2 11.42 9.18 -0.98
CA GLU A 2 10.15 9.24 -0.23
C GLU A 2 9.40 10.51 -0.64
N TRP A 3 8.60 10.41 -1.69
CA TRP A 3 7.67 11.46 -2.10
C TRP A 3 6.25 10.91 -1.99
N THR A 4 5.33 11.76 -1.54
CA THR A 4 3.93 11.42 -1.33
C THR A 4 3.08 12.30 -2.22
N PRO A 5 2.83 11.93 -3.49
CA PRO A 5 2.02 12.77 -4.35
C PRO A 5 0.59 12.80 -3.87
N THR A 6 -0.04 13.95 -4.10
CA THR A 6 -1.47 14.12 -3.93
C THR A 6 -2.06 14.70 -5.21
N TRP A 7 -3.31 14.34 -5.49
CA TRP A 7 -4.08 14.90 -6.60
C TRP A 7 -5.53 15.03 -6.17
N GLY A 8 -6.31 15.83 -6.87
CA GLY A 8 -7.73 15.97 -6.57
C GLY A 8 -8.52 16.60 -7.70
N PHE A 9 -9.83 16.38 -7.65
CA PHE A 9 -10.79 17.03 -8.54
C PHE A 9 -11.97 17.55 -7.71
N GLY A 10 -12.59 18.63 -8.18
CA GLY A 10 -13.78 19.21 -7.57
C GLY A 10 -14.83 19.49 -8.63
N LEU A 11 -16.07 19.08 -8.37
CA LEU A 11 -17.24 19.39 -9.18
C LEU A 11 -18.19 20.22 -8.32
N ARG A 12 -18.55 21.40 -8.81
CA ARG A 12 -19.47 22.32 -8.12
C ARG A 12 -20.72 22.51 -8.94
N PHE A 13 -21.85 22.20 -8.32
CA PHE A 13 -23.19 22.45 -8.82
C PHE A 13 -23.91 23.35 -7.82
N PRO A 14 -24.98 24.06 -8.22
CA PRO A 14 -25.71 24.96 -7.31
C PRO A 14 -26.23 24.30 -6.03
N GLU A 15 -26.54 23.00 -6.09
CA GLU A 15 -27.16 22.24 -5.01
C GLU A 15 -26.28 21.11 -4.49
N VAL A 16 -25.07 20.94 -5.03
CA VAL A 16 -24.16 19.88 -4.59
C VAL A 16 -22.71 20.20 -4.94
N GLU A 17 -21.79 19.97 -4.00
CA GLU A 17 -20.35 19.97 -4.26
C GLU A 17 -19.78 18.58 -4.01
N ILE A 18 -19.00 18.10 -4.98
CA ILE A 18 -18.29 16.82 -4.90
C ILE A 18 -16.80 17.13 -4.95
N ARG A 19 -16.04 16.58 -4.02
CA ARG A 19 -14.58 16.67 -4.01
C ARG A 19 -13.99 15.28 -3.92
N TYR A 20 -12.90 15.07 -4.63
CA TYR A 20 -12.11 13.87 -4.55
C TYR A 20 -10.65 14.24 -4.32
N GLN A 21 -9.98 13.45 -3.48
CA GLN A 21 -8.56 13.57 -3.20
C GLN A 21 -7.91 12.19 -3.25
N GLY A 22 -6.81 12.08 -3.98
CA GLY A 22 -5.91 10.94 -3.98
C GLY A 22 -4.59 11.28 -3.29
N ARG A 23 -4.00 10.30 -2.63
CA ARG A 23 -2.65 10.35 -2.03
C ARG A 23 -1.94 9.03 -2.30
N VAL A 24 -0.67 9.06 -2.71
CA VAL A 24 0.19 7.87 -2.70
C VAL A 24 1.22 8.01 -1.60
N ALA A 25 1.40 6.97 -0.79
CA ALA A 25 2.53 6.82 0.11
C ALA A 25 3.43 5.70 -0.42
N ASN A 26 4.68 6.05 -0.72
CA ASN A 26 5.73 5.09 -1.09
C ASN A 26 6.50 4.74 0.18
N GLY A 27 6.44 3.48 0.60
CA GLY A 27 7.17 2.97 1.77
C GLY A 27 8.56 2.48 1.40
N THR A 28 9.42 2.35 2.40
CA THR A 28 10.83 1.89 2.28
C THR A 28 10.99 0.40 1.95
N GLY A 29 9.88 -0.26 1.61
CA GLY A 29 9.80 -1.65 1.22
C GLY A 29 9.64 -2.63 2.39
N ARG A 30 9.04 -3.79 2.14
CA ARG A 30 8.98 -4.88 3.13
C ARG A 30 10.24 -5.73 3.02
N PRO A 31 10.93 -6.03 4.14
CA PRO A 31 12.01 -7.01 4.14
C PRO A 31 11.51 -8.36 3.65
N GLY A 32 12.23 -8.96 2.71
CA GLY A 32 11.93 -10.29 2.17
C GLY A 32 13.15 -10.89 1.47
N VAL A 33 12.96 -12.09 0.92
CA VAL A 33 13.93 -12.75 0.02
C VAL A 33 13.51 -12.50 -1.43
N VAL A 34 14.48 -12.36 -2.34
CA VAL A 34 14.19 -12.20 -3.78
C VAL A 34 13.42 -13.44 -4.27
N PRO A 35 12.22 -13.27 -4.86
CA PRO A 35 11.46 -14.39 -5.40
C PRO A 35 12.26 -15.09 -6.50
N GLU A 36 12.34 -16.43 -6.48
CA GLU A 36 12.87 -17.16 -7.63
C GLU A 36 12.05 -16.81 -8.89
N PRO A 37 12.66 -16.77 -10.09
CA PRO A 37 12.03 -16.32 -11.34
C PRO A 37 10.85 -17.20 -11.83
N ARG A 38 10.42 -18.19 -11.04
CA ARG A 38 9.25 -19.03 -11.28
C ARG A 38 7.98 -18.47 -10.62
N GLY A 39 7.67 -17.19 -10.84
CA GLY A 39 6.31 -16.62 -10.76
C GLY A 39 5.41 -17.06 -9.59
N GLY A 40 5.96 -17.35 -8.41
CA GLY A 40 5.21 -17.84 -7.27
C GLY A 40 4.80 -16.71 -6.34
N PHE A 41 3.54 -16.68 -5.92
CA PHE A 41 3.15 -15.95 -4.72
C PHE A 41 3.80 -16.66 -3.52
N GLU A 42 4.79 -16.03 -2.88
CA GLU A 42 5.28 -16.50 -1.59
C GLU A 42 4.21 -16.27 -0.52
N LEU A 43 3.54 -17.35 -0.12
CA LEU A 43 2.76 -17.37 1.11
C LEU A 43 3.73 -17.20 2.27
N ALA A 44 3.68 -16.04 2.92
CA ALA A 44 4.32 -15.78 4.20
C ALA A 44 3.83 -16.82 5.22
N GLY A 45 4.50 -17.97 5.30
CA GLY A 45 4.06 -19.07 6.16
C GLY A 45 4.64 -20.45 5.85
N ALA A 46 5.26 -20.68 4.70
CA ALA A 46 5.72 -22.04 4.35
C ALA A 46 6.92 -22.56 5.17
N THR A 47 7.64 -21.71 5.93
CA THR A 47 8.78 -22.13 6.76
C THR A 47 8.63 -21.82 8.26
N ALA A 48 7.52 -21.24 8.71
CA ALA A 48 7.34 -20.86 10.12
C ALA A 48 6.35 -21.78 10.86
N ARG A 49 6.69 -23.07 10.96
CA ARG A 49 6.13 -23.96 12.00
C ARG A 49 7.22 -24.61 12.86
N VAL A 50 8.34 -23.91 13.03
CA VAL A 50 9.31 -24.24 14.08
C VAL A 50 8.97 -23.37 15.28
N ALA A 51 8.78 -24.02 16.43
CA ALA A 51 8.47 -23.52 17.78
C ALA A 51 8.33 -21.99 17.93
N SER A 52 7.23 -21.56 18.59
CA SER A 52 6.71 -20.19 18.78
C SER A 52 7.68 -19.06 19.16
N ASN A 53 8.96 -19.35 19.41
CA ASN A 53 9.99 -18.42 19.87
C ASN A 53 11.28 -18.41 19.00
N ILE A 54 11.34 -19.16 17.89
CA ILE A 54 12.54 -19.19 17.03
C ILE A 54 12.26 -18.44 15.73
N LEU A 55 12.94 -17.31 15.55
CA LEU A 55 13.02 -16.61 14.26
C LEU A 55 14.16 -17.21 13.44
N VAL A 56 13.84 -18.04 12.46
CA VAL A 56 14.83 -18.57 11.52
C VAL A 56 15.20 -17.48 10.51
N ALA A 57 16.50 -17.24 10.33
CA ALA A 57 16.99 -16.26 9.35
C ALA A 57 16.59 -16.68 7.93
N PRO A 58 16.09 -15.75 7.08
CA PRO A 58 15.76 -16.05 5.69
C PRO A 58 16.99 -16.57 4.94
N THR A 59 16.78 -17.58 4.08
CA THR A 59 17.85 -18.14 3.24
C THR A 59 17.70 -17.58 1.83
N GLY A 60 18.57 -16.65 1.42
CA GLY A 60 18.57 -16.05 0.09
C GLY A 60 18.96 -14.56 0.09
N PRO A 61 19.14 -13.93 -1.08
CA PRO A 61 19.43 -12.50 -1.16
C PRO A 61 18.29 -11.67 -0.55
N LEU A 62 18.62 -10.83 0.42
CA LEU A 62 17.66 -9.92 1.04
C LEU A 62 17.26 -8.82 0.06
N THR A 63 15.97 -8.52 0.00
CA THR A 63 15.42 -7.42 -0.79
C THR A 63 14.43 -6.60 0.02
N LEU A 64 14.27 -5.35 -0.40
CA LEU A 64 13.18 -4.47 0.06
C LEU A 64 12.20 -4.36 -1.09
N GLY A 65 11.12 -5.14 -1.03
CA GLY A 65 10.06 -5.08 -2.05
C GLY A 65 9.32 -3.75 -1.93
N GLU A 66 9.17 -2.99 -3.04
CA GLU A 66 8.51 -1.69 -3.05
C GLU A 66 7.09 -1.78 -2.46
N VAL A 67 6.76 -0.85 -1.55
CA VAL A 67 5.41 -0.73 -0.98
C VAL A 67 4.78 0.56 -1.47
N LYS A 68 3.62 0.46 -2.12
CA LYS A 68 2.85 1.61 -2.58
C LYS A 68 1.42 1.53 -2.05
N VAL A 69 1.04 2.49 -1.22
CA VAL A 69 -0.33 2.64 -0.71
C VAL A 69 -0.99 3.81 -1.42
N VAL A 70 -2.17 3.58 -2.01
CA VAL A 70 -2.98 4.65 -2.61
C VAL A 70 -4.24 4.85 -1.76
N THR A 71 -4.42 6.07 -1.27
CA THR A 71 -5.60 6.47 -0.50
C THR A 71 -6.49 7.36 -1.34
N HIS A 72 -7.79 7.06 -1.34
CA HIS A 72 -8.83 7.79 -2.05
C HIS A 72 -9.81 8.35 -1.02
N GLN A 73 -10.15 9.63 -1.11
CA GLN A 73 -11.16 10.28 -0.29
C GLN A 73 -12.18 10.96 -1.19
N ILE A 74 -13.46 10.73 -0.90
CA ILE A 74 -14.60 11.37 -1.58
C ILE A 74 -15.36 12.18 -0.53
N SER A 75 -15.72 13.41 -0.88
CA SER A 75 -16.51 14.31 -0.03
C SER A 75 -17.70 14.84 -0.83
N LEU A 76 -18.87 14.83 -0.20
CA LEU A 76 -20.14 15.29 -0.75
C LEU A 76 -20.72 16.35 0.19
N SER A 77 -21.06 17.51 -0.34
CA SER A 77 -21.74 18.58 0.39
C SER A 77 -23.08 18.87 -0.27
N VAL A 78 -24.17 18.77 0.50
CA VAL A 78 -25.53 19.10 0.06
C VAL A 78 -26.11 20.15 1.02
N PRO A 79 -26.54 21.32 0.53
CA PRO A 79 -27.17 22.33 1.38
C PRO A 79 -28.57 21.86 1.79
N ILE A 80 -28.89 21.97 3.08
CA ILE A 80 -30.23 21.69 3.60
C ILE A 80 -31.02 23.01 3.57
N ARG A 81 -32.19 23.00 2.94
CA ARG A 81 -33.13 24.13 2.91
C ARG A 81 -34.44 23.72 3.58
#